data_AF-A0A1Y4FRV3-F1
#
_entry.id   AF-A0A1Y4FRV3-F1
#
_cell.length_a   1.000
_cell.length_b   1.000
_cell.length_c   1.000
_cell.angle_alpha   90.00
_cell.angle_beta   90.00
_cell.angle_gamma   90.00
#
_symmetry.space_group_name_H-M   'P 1'
#
loop_
_entity.id
_entity.type
_entity.pdbx_description
1 polymer ?
#
loop_
_entity_poly.entity_id
_entity_poly.type
_entity_poly.pdbx_seq_one_letter_code
_entity_poly.pdbx_strand_id
1 'polypeptide(L)'
;MRHVRRGRRGHRLRRGGRGGGCPCHEARPERPQGHGDPLWGGGLVIACERASDKGQLAAIYSAADLFLNTTREDNYPTVNLEAEACGTPVWTYDTGGCGETIGLERRSRLLTGCSGSSSKGGSDA
;
A
#
# COMPACT_ATOMS: atom_id res chain seq x y z
N MET A 1 38.62 -58.21 -20.68
CA MET A 1 39.08 -56.81 -20.81
C MET A 1 37.96 -55.86 -20.44
N ARG A 2 38.23 -54.96 -19.49
CA ARG A 2 37.53 -53.72 -19.10
C ARG A 2 36.07 -53.79 -18.59
N HIS A 3 35.99 -53.88 -17.26
CA HIS A 3 35.05 -53.12 -16.44
C HIS A 3 34.82 -51.69 -16.98
N VAL A 4 33.56 -51.27 -17.08
CA VAL A 4 33.19 -49.84 -17.05
C VAL A 4 32.21 -49.63 -15.89
N ARG A 5 32.75 -49.20 -14.75
CA ARG A 5 31.98 -48.61 -13.65
C ARG A 5 31.39 -47.29 -14.16
N ARG A 6 30.06 -47.17 -14.28
CA ARG A 6 29.42 -45.86 -14.42
C ARG A 6 29.30 -45.23 -13.04
N GLY A 7 30.35 -44.52 -12.65
CA GLY A 7 30.34 -43.61 -11.51
C GLY A 7 29.74 -42.25 -11.87
N ARG A 8 28.91 -41.75 -10.96
CA ARG A 8 28.64 -40.34 -10.62
C ARG A 8 28.19 -39.39 -11.74
N ARG A 9 27.02 -38.79 -11.53
CA ARG A 9 26.93 -37.43 -10.94
C ARG A 9 25.47 -37.09 -10.67
N GLY A 10 25.12 -36.96 -9.38
CA GLY A 10 23.87 -36.35 -8.97
C GLY A 10 23.84 -34.91 -9.45
N HIS A 11 22.84 -34.56 -10.25
CA HIS A 11 22.52 -33.18 -10.56
C HIS A 11 21.85 -32.56 -9.33
N ARG A 12 22.69 -32.08 -8.41
CA ARG A 12 22.28 -31.15 -7.35
C ARG A 12 21.90 -29.83 -8.02
N LEU A 13 20.63 -29.68 -8.37
CA LEU A 13 20.07 -28.42 -8.83
C LEU A 13 20.10 -27.43 -7.66
N ARG A 14 21.18 -26.65 -7.55
CA ARG A 14 21.16 -25.37 -6.84
C ARG A 14 20.24 -24.45 -7.64
N ARG A 15 18.96 -24.33 -7.26
CA ARG A 15 18.18 -23.15 -7.64
C ARG A 15 18.72 -21.98 -6.84
N GLY A 16 19.61 -21.22 -7.48
CA GLY A 16 20.12 -19.98 -6.96
C GLY A 16 18.97 -18.99 -6.73
N GLY A 17 18.97 -18.38 -5.55
CA GLY A 17 18.26 -17.14 -5.33
C GLY A 17 18.76 -16.11 -6.33
N ARG A 18 17.87 -15.69 -7.22
CA ARG A 18 17.98 -14.41 -7.90
C ARG A 18 16.86 -13.57 -7.33
N GLY A 19 17.23 -12.69 -6.41
CA GLY A 19 16.40 -11.54 -6.06
C GLY A 19 16.16 -10.76 -7.34
N GLY A 20 14.99 -10.96 -7.94
CA GLY A 20 14.47 -10.10 -8.98
C GLY A 20 13.93 -8.86 -8.28
N GLY A 21 14.75 -7.81 -8.22
CA GLY A 21 14.30 -6.50 -7.78
C GLY A 21 13.09 -6.09 -8.61
N CYS A 22 12.02 -5.66 -7.93
CA CYS A 22 10.88 -5.08 -8.61
C CYS A 22 11.36 -3.85 -9.43
N PRO A 23 10.99 -3.73 -10.71
CA PRO A 23 11.37 -2.60 -11.56
C PRO A 23 10.74 -1.25 -11.14
N CYS A 24 10.04 -1.19 -10.00
CA CYS A 24 9.46 0.02 -9.42
C CYS A 24 10.38 0.75 -8.41
N HIS A 25 11.65 0.34 -8.26
CA HIS A 25 12.56 0.97 -7.30
C HIS A 25 13.14 2.32 -7.78
N GLU A 26 13.08 2.63 -9.07
CA GLU A 26 13.84 3.76 -9.66
C GLU A 26 13.07 5.08 -9.81
N ALA A 27 11.82 5.17 -9.35
CA ALA A 27 11.04 6.42 -9.40
C ALA A 27 10.57 6.88 -8.02
N ARG A 28 11.47 6.88 -7.03
CA ARG A 28 11.26 7.65 -5.79
C ARG A 28 12.19 8.87 -5.81
N PRO A 29 11.69 10.11 -5.79
CA PRO A 29 12.53 11.20 -5.33
C PRO A 29 12.95 10.87 -3.89
N GLU A 30 14.27 10.88 -3.65
CA GLU A 30 14.86 10.81 -2.32
C GLU A 30 14.12 11.80 -1.42
N ARG A 31 13.57 11.34 -0.29
CA ARG A 31 13.04 12.26 0.71
C ARG A 31 14.22 13.12 1.18
N PRO A 32 14.14 14.46 1.11
CA PRO A 32 15.21 15.28 1.67
C PRO A 32 15.32 14.94 3.17
N GLN A 33 16.50 14.49 3.59
CA GLN A 33 16.84 14.36 5.00
C GLN A 33 17.03 15.77 5.55
N GLY A 34 15.90 16.42 5.82
CA GLY A 34 15.84 17.78 6.34
C GLY A 34 15.96 17.78 7.85
N HIS A 35 17.11 18.23 8.32
CA HIS A 35 17.31 18.69 9.68
C HIS A 35 16.45 19.95 9.91
N GLY A 36 15.31 19.81 10.59
CA GLY A 36 14.53 20.91 11.16
C GLY A 36 13.93 21.89 10.15
N ASP A 37 12.83 21.52 9.51
CA ASP A 37 11.95 22.45 8.81
C ASP A 37 11.15 23.31 9.81
N PRO A 38 11.22 24.65 9.73
CA PRO A 38 10.55 25.55 10.68
C PRO A 38 9.02 25.64 10.52
N LEU A 39 8.41 24.81 9.65
CA LEU A 39 6.97 24.76 9.40
C LEU A 39 6.23 23.68 10.21
N TRP A 40 6.94 22.91 11.04
CA TRP A 40 6.33 21.91 11.92
C TRP A 40 5.43 22.49 13.04
N GLY A 41 5.17 23.80 13.04
CA GLY A 41 4.48 24.53 14.10
C GLY A 41 2.96 24.72 13.93
N GLY A 42 2.36 24.38 12.79
CA GLY A 42 0.92 24.52 12.61
C GLY A 42 0.40 23.88 11.33
N GLY A 43 -0.56 22.96 11.47
CA GLY A 43 -1.28 22.39 10.33
C GLY A 43 -2.37 23.34 9.84
N LEU A 44 -2.46 23.55 8.53
CA LEU A 44 -3.60 24.22 7.90
C LEU A 44 -4.75 23.21 7.78
N VAL A 45 -5.86 23.47 8.46
CA VAL A 45 -7.09 22.70 8.34
C VAL A 45 -8.11 23.53 7.57
N ILE A 46 -8.51 23.04 6.40
CA ILE A 46 -9.55 23.66 5.57
C ILE A 46 -10.80 22.78 5.64
N ALA A 47 -11.91 23.35 6.07
CA ALA A 47 -13.21 22.71 5.94
C ALA A 47 -13.75 22.93 4.53
N CYS A 48 -14.05 21.84 3.83
CA CYS A 48 -14.70 21.90 2.52
C CYS A 48 -16.21 21.81 2.69
N GLU A 49 -16.95 22.61 1.92
CA GLU A 49 -18.40 22.44 1.80
C GLU A 49 -18.75 21.18 1.00
N ARG A 50 -20.04 20.83 1.00
CA ARG A 50 -20.55 19.73 0.21
C ARG A 50 -20.27 19.98 -1.29
N ALA A 51 -19.60 19.03 -1.93
CA ALA A 51 -19.44 19.05 -3.39
C ALA A 51 -20.81 18.96 -4.08
N SER A 52 -21.01 19.79 -5.10
CA SER A 52 -22.30 19.92 -5.81
C SER A 52 -22.45 18.90 -6.94
N ASP A 53 -21.34 18.37 -7.44
CA ASP A 53 -21.31 17.41 -8.54
C ASP A 53 -20.07 16.48 -8.48
N LYS A 54 -20.07 15.46 -9.35
CA LYS A 54 -19.02 14.43 -9.39
C LYS A 54 -17.68 14.95 -9.90
N GLY A 55 -17.66 15.99 -10.74
CA GLY A 55 -16.44 16.61 -11.24
C GLY A 55 -15.67 17.33 -10.14
N GLN A 56 -16.37 18.03 -9.26
CA GLN A 56 -15.77 18.63 -8.06
C GLN A 56 -15.16 17.58 -7.14
N LEU A 57 -15.87 16.47 -6.89
CA LEU A 57 -15.34 15.36 -6.08
C LEU A 57 -14.08 14.75 -6.70
N ALA A 58 -14.09 14.48 -8.00
CA ALA A 58 -12.93 13.95 -8.71
C ALA A 58 -11.72 14.91 -8.62
N ALA A 59 -11.96 16.22 -8.77
CA ALA A 59 -10.91 17.23 -8.62
C ALA A 59 -10.29 17.22 -7.21
N ILE A 60 -11.13 17.08 -6.17
CA ILE A 60 -10.66 16.99 -4.78
C ILE A 60 -9.85 15.72 -4.57
N TYR A 61 -10.35 14.55 -4.98
CA TYR A 61 -9.64 13.29 -4.81
C TYR A 61 -8.30 13.30 -5.55
N SER A 62 -8.29 13.66 -6.84
CA SER A 62 -7.07 13.69 -7.65
C SER A 62 -6.02 14.69 -7.15
N ALA A 63 -6.43 15.74 -6.43
CA ALA A 63 -5.51 16.70 -5.82
C ALA A 63 -4.93 16.22 -4.46
N ALA A 64 -5.52 15.21 -3.83
CA ALA A 64 -5.12 14.74 -2.51
C ALA A 64 -3.96 13.72 -2.55
N ASP A 65 -3.02 13.85 -1.62
CA ASP A 65 -1.96 12.85 -1.41
C ASP A 65 -2.48 11.55 -0.75
N LEU A 66 -3.55 11.67 0.04
CA LEU A 66 -4.14 10.59 0.82
C LEU A 66 -5.62 10.91 1.12
N PHE A 67 -6.49 9.92 0.96
CA PHE A 67 -7.87 9.95 1.43
C PHE A 67 -8.02 9.09 2.69
N LEU A 68 -8.66 9.65 3.72
CA LEU A 68 -8.92 8.96 4.98
C LEU A 68 -10.42 8.70 5.13
N ASN A 69 -10.81 7.42 5.19
CA ASN A 69 -12.16 7.03 5.56
C ASN A 69 -12.16 6.49 7.00
N THR A 70 -12.57 7.34 7.94
CA THR A 70 -12.55 7.04 9.38
C THR A 70 -13.93 6.60 9.90
N THR A 71 -14.79 6.03 9.05
CA THR A 71 -16.07 5.48 9.48
C THR A 71 -15.86 4.25 10.36
N ARG A 72 -16.64 4.13 11.45
CA ARG A 72 -16.55 2.98 12.36
C ARG A 72 -17.16 1.72 11.75
N GLU A 73 -18.18 1.90 10.92
CA GLU A 73 -18.97 0.85 10.30
C GLU A 73 -19.29 1.28 8.87
N ASP A 74 -18.88 0.47 7.90
CA ASP A 74 -19.13 0.69 6.49
C ASP A 74 -19.33 -0.67 5.80
N ASN A 75 -20.42 -0.83 5.04
CA ASN A 75 -20.72 -2.12 4.43
C ASN A 75 -19.97 -2.32 3.12
N TYR A 76 -19.94 -1.30 2.26
CA TYR A 76 -19.26 -1.33 0.97
C TYR A 76 -19.00 0.12 0.52
N PRO A 77 -17.94 0.77 1.04
CA PRO A 77 -17.72 2.21 0.85
C PRO A 77 -17.41 2.54 -0.61
N THR A 78 -18.41 3.04 -1.34
CA THR A 78 -18.22 3.49 -2.72
C THR A 78 -17.26 4.68 -2.80
N VAL A 79 -17.16 5.48 -1.74
CA VAL A 79 -16.20 6.59 -1.63
C VAL A 79 -14.74 6.14 -1.68
N ASN A 80 -14.44 4.93 -1.18
CA ASN A 80 -13.09 4.36 -1.29
C ASN A 80 -12.78 4.03 -2.75
N LEU A 81 -13.74 3.42 -3.46
CA LEU A 81 -13.61 3.10 -4.88
C LEU A 81 -13.45 4.36 -5.74
N GLU A 82 -14.19 5.43 -5.42
CA GLU A 82 -14.09 6.72 -6.10
C GLU A 82 -12.70 7.33 -5.95
N ALA A 83 -12.15 7.37 -4.72
CA ALA A 83 -10.81 7.87 -4.46
C ALA A 83 -9.73 7.03 -5.15
N GLU A 84 -9.82 5.70 -5.05
CA GLU A 84 -8.92 4.76 -5.73
C GLU A 84 -8.94 4.93 -7.26
N ALA A 85 -10.13 5.11 -7.84
CA ALA A 85 -10.31 5.37 -9.28
C ALA A 85 -9.68 6.70 -9.72
N CYS A 86 -9.62 7.69 -8.82
CA CYS A 86 -8.92 8.95 -9.04
C CYS A 86 -7.40 8.86 -8.85
N GLY A 87 -6.87 7.67 -8.50
CA GLY A 87 -5.45 7.43 -8.24
C GLY A 87 -4.99 7.82 -6.83
N THR A 88 -5.93 8.18 -5.96
CA THR A 88 -5.72 8.66 -4.59
C THR A 88 -5.62 7.47 -3.64
N PRO A 89 -4.51 7.31 -2.91
CA PRO A 89 -4.40 6.27 -1.89
C PRO A 89 -5.47 6.42 -0.81
N VAL A 90 -5.98 5.30 -0.31
CA VAL A 90 -6.99 5.27 0.74
C VAL A 90 -6.46 4.59 1.98
N TRP A 91 -6.57 5.26 3.13
CA TRP A 91 -6.46 4.60 4.43
C TRP A 91 -7.82 4.58 5.10
N THR A 92 -8.28 3.38 5.42
CA THR A 92 -9.61 3.13 5.96
C THR A 92 -9.54 2.08 7.05
N TYR A 93 -10.48 2.07 8.00
CA TYR A 93 -10.54 0.99 8.97
C TYR A 93 -10.86 -0.36 8.31
N ASP A 94 -10.32 -1.44 8.89
CA ASP A 94 -10.63 -2.82 8.50
C ASP A 94 -11.99 -3.26 9.05
N THR A 95 -13.06 -2.67 8.50
CA THR A 95 -14.45 -2.89 8.95
C THR A 95 -15.36 -3.16 7.76
N GLY A 96 -16.27 -4.13 7.90
CA GLY A 96 -17.22 -4.51 6.86
C GLY A 96 -16.54 -4.77 5.51
N GLY A 97 -17.02 -4.14 4.44
CA GLY A 97 -16.47 -4.29 3.08
C GLY A 97 -15.37 -3.30 2.72
N CYS A 98 -14.72 -2.66 3.70
CA CYS A 98 -13.61 -1.75 3.40
C CYS A 98 -12.43 -2.47 2.72
N GLY A 99 -12.08 -3.68 3.17
CA GLY A 99 -10.92 -4.43 2.68
C GLY A 99 -10.97 -4.80 1.20
N GLU A 100 -12.18 -4.96 0.64
CA GLU A 100 -12.43 -5.30 -0.76
C GLU A 100 -12.52 -4.08 -1.69
N THR A 101 -12.53 -2.86 -1.13
CA THR A 101 -12.69 -1.62 -1.89
C THR A 101 -11.38 -0.88 -2.20
N ILE A 102 -10.24 -1.34 -1.66
CA ILE A 102 -8.93 -0.70 -1.88
C ILE A 102 -7.98 -1.64 -2.61
N GLY A 103 -7.22 -1.12 -3.57
CA GLY A 103 -6.37 -1.94 -4.45
C GLY A 103 -5.10 -1.26 -4.95
N LEU A 104 -4.90 0.03 -4.68
CA LEU A 104 -3.71 0.79 -5.06
C LEU A 104 -2.49 0.24 -4.32
N GLU A 105 -1.81 -0.68 -5.01
CA GLU A 105 -0.76 -1.50 -4.46
C GLU A 105 0.34 -0.64 -3.84
N ARG A 106 0.72 -1.00 -2.61
CA ARG A 106 1.70 -0.33 -1.75
C ARG A 106 1.34 1.05 -1.20
N ARG A 107 0.31 1.75 -1.68
CA ARG A 107 -0.07 3.10 -1.16
C ARG A 107 -1.28 3.07 -0.21
N SER A 108 -2.28 2.25 -0.51
CA SER A 108 -3.48 2.11 0.33
C SER A 108 -3.26 1.15 1.49
N ARG A 109 -3.97 1.35 2.60
CA ARG A 109 -3.79 0.59 3.85
C ARG A 109 -5.11 0.40 4.58
N LEU A 110 -5.31 -0.80 5.11
CA LEU A 110 -6.29 -1.03 6.15
C LEU A 110 -5.68 -0.67 7.50
N LEU A 111 -6.38 0.18 8.23
CA LEU A 111 -6.07 0.55 9.59
C LEU A 111 -6.74 -0.48 10.50
N THR A 112 -5.94 -1.32 11.14
CA THR A 112 -6.45 -2.14 12.22
C THR A 112 -6.80 -1.21 13.39
N GLY A 113 -8.05 -1.27 13.86
CA GLY A 113 -8.42 -0.59 15.10
C GLY A 113 -7.52 -1.05 16.26
N CYS A 114 -7.32 -0.22 17.28
CA CYS A 114 -6.53 -0.58 18.46
C CYS A 114 -7.12 -1.81 19.18
N SER A 115 -6.62 -2.99 18.84
CA SER A 115 -6.42 -4.07 19.81
C SER A 115 -4.93 -4.07 20.18
N GLY A 116 -4.61 -4.14 21.46
CA GLY A 116 -3.23 -4.09 21.95
C GLY A 116 -2.31 -5.04 21.17
N SER A 117 -1.10 -4.56 20.88
CA SER A 117 0.06 -5.27 20.30
C SER A 117 -0.19 -6.73 19.86
N SER A 118 -0.21 -6.99 18.56
CA SER A 118 0.10 -8.31 18.02
C SER A 118 0.66 -8.16 16.61
N SER A 119 1.97 -7.98 16.53
CA SER A 119 2.74 -8.25 15.32
C SER A 119 2.53 -9.70 14.92
N LYS A 120 1.77 -9.96 13.86
CA LYS A 120 1.93 -11.20 13.09
C LYS A 120 2.70 -10.85 11.83
N GLY A 121 4.03 -11.00 11.93
CA GLY A 121 4.86 -11.18 10.75
C GLY A 121 4.41 -12.46 10.06
N GLY A 122 3.93 -12.35 8.83
CA GLY A 122 3.79 -13.49 7.95
C GLY A 122 5.17 -13.92 7.48
N SER A 123 5.75 -14.90 8.14
CA SER A 123 6.82 -15.70 7.56
C SER A 123 6.18 -16.74 6.66
N ASP A 124 6.46 -16.65 5.36
CA ASP A 124 6.21 -17.68 4.38
C ASP A 124 6.79 -19.02 4.88
N ALA A 125 5.96 -20.07 4.86
CA ALA A 125 6.36 -21.46 5.06
C ALA A 125 5.89 -22.29 3.86
#